data_AF-A0A520IZA8-F1
#
_entry.id   AF-A0A520IZA8-F1
#
_cell.length_a   1.000
_cell.length_b   1.000
_cell.length_c   1.000
_cell.angle_alpha   90.00
_cell.angle_beta   90.00
_cell.angle_gamma   90.00
#
_symmetry.space_group_name_H-M   'P 1'
#
loop_
_entity.id
_entity.type
_entity.pdbx_description
1 polymer ?
#
loop_
_entity_poly.entity_id
_entity_poly.type
_entity_poly.pdbx_seq_one_letter_code
_entity_poly.pdbx_strand_id
1 'polypeptide(L)'
;MTKFSSFLLLLINIAIFGSPNAFAQQRIELNENETLNNFGTKTVLLTDSNHTLDARNAFNSTGYKNIETAVPNLGISKSAYWIKITVKNNTGDPQLILQIPLPTLDYVDFYQFDQNNKLVDTEYIGDRRPYYNRRFDNPFSTFRFNVKPSEETTLLLRIQGSEQLQVPLTLCQSKIILKKNADSFLIFGIFVGVFVAMFVYNLFLFISTKDKTYLYYIVNIFFIGLLQANFQGFPEAKMLLNTMC
;
A
#
# COMPACT_ATOMS: atom_id res chain seq x y z
N MET A 1 53.31 -24.17 26.45
CA MET A 1 53.01 -23.29 25.28
C MET A 1 51.75 -23.69 24.48
N THR A 2 51.22 -24.91 24.62
CA THR A 2 50.04 -25.39 23.84
C THR A 2 48.67 -24.90 24.34
N LYS A 3 48.53 -24.53 25.63
CA LYS A 3 47.26 -24.03 26.20
C LYS A 3 46.88 -22.61 25.74
N PHE A 4 47.85 -21.78 25.40
CA PHE A 4 47.62 -20.39 24.98
C PHE A 4 47.07 -20.31 23.54
N SER A 5 47.53 -21.21 22.67
CA SER A 5 47.04 -21.33 21.28
C SER A 5 45.57 -21.79 21.22
N SER A 6 45.19 -22.73 22.10
CA SER A 6 43.80 -23.22 22.20
C SER A 6 42.83 -22.14 22.70
N PHE A 7 43.27 -21.28 23.63
CA PHE A 7 42.46 -20.15 24.12
C PHE A 7 42.28 -19.06 23.05
N LEU A 8 43.30 -18.83 22.22
CA LEU A 8 43.24 -17.89 21.11
C LEU A 8 42.26 -18.36 20.01
N LEU A 9 42.24 -19.66 19.73
CA LEU A 9 41.30 -20.27 18.77
C LEU A 9 39.84 -20.25 19.28
N LEU A 10 39.63 -20.35 20.60
CA LEU A 10 38.30 -20.24 21.20
C LEU A 10 37.74 -18.81 21.11
N LEU A 11 38.58 -17.79 21.34
CA LEU A 11 38.22 -16.37 21.20
C LEU A 11 37.90 -15.99 19.75
N ILE A 12 38.62 -16.55 18.77
CA ILE A 12 38.34 -16.34 17.35
C ILE A 12 36.98 -16.95 16.94
N ASN A 13 36.61 -18.12 17.49
CA ASN A 13 35.30 -18.73 17.19
C ASN A 13 34.13 -17.94 17.80
N ILE A 14 34.28 -17.39 19.01
CA ILE A 14 33.25 -16.56 19.66
C ILE A 14 33.07 -15.23 18.90
N ALA A 15 34.14 -14.66 18.35
CA ALA A 15 34.07 -13.43 17.55
C ALA A 15 33.35 -13.62 16.19
N ILE A 16 33.40 -14.83 15.61
CA ILE A 16 32.71 -15.12 14.33
C ILE A 16 31.19 -15.30 14.55
N PHE A 17 30.78 -15.87 15.68
CA PHE A 17 29.37 -16.03 16.05
C PHE A 17 28.74 -14.79 16.71
N GLY A 18 29.54 -13.80 17.09
CA GLY A 18 29.11 -12.53 17.66
C GLY A 18 28.94 -11.41 16.63
N SER A 19 28.83 -11.73 15.33
CA SER A 19 28.49 -10.71 14.36
C SER A 19 27.05 -10.24 14.64
N PRO A 20 26.81 -8.94 14.93
CA PRO A 20 25.46 -8.43 14.89
C PRO A 20 24.97 -8.70 13.48
N ASN A 21 23.90 -9.49 13.34
CA ASN A 21 23.20 -9.63 12.07
C ASN A 21 22.81 -8.21 11.65
N ALA A 22 23.65 -7.58 10.83
CA ALA A 22 23.30 -6.39 10.12
C ALA A 22 22.18 -6.84 9.20
N PHE A 23 20.94 -6.55 9.59
CA PHE A 23 19.77 -6.77 8.76
C PHE A 23 19.91 -5.84 7.56
N ALA A 24 20.66 -6.29 6.56
CA ALA A 24 20.73 -5.64 5.27
C ALA A 24 19.36 -5.82 4.63
N GLN A 25 18.58 -4.72 4.60
CA GLN A 25 17.29 -4.71 3.94
C GLN A 25 17.44 -5.19 2.49
N GLN A 26 16.65 -6.18 2.09
CA GLN A 26 16.68 -6.67 0.72
C GLN A 26 16.13 -5.58 -0.21
N ARG A 27 16.99 -5.04 -1.09
CA ARG A 27 16.59 -4.02 -2.06
C ARG A 27 15.63 -4.60 -3.09
N ILE A 28 14.66 -3.78 -3.49
CA ILE A 28 13.70 -4.10 -4.54
C ILE A 28 14.23 -3.51 -5.84
N GLU A 29 14.44 -4.36 -6.83
CA GLU A 29 14.88 -3.93 -8.16
C GLU A 29 13.69 -3.92 -9.10
N LEU A 30 13.35 -2.74 -9.63
CA LEU A 30 12.27 -2.59 -10.62
C LEU A 30 12.88 -2.61 -12.02
N ASN A 31 12.47 -3.57 -12.86
CA ASN A 31 12.93 -3.67 -14.25
C ASN A 31 11.94 -3.06 -15.24
N GLU A 32 12.38 -2.88 -16.49
CA GLU A 32 11.61 -2.23 -17.54
C GLU A 32 10.29 -2.97 -17.81
N ASN A 33 9.18 -2.24 -17.87
CA ASN A 33 7.82 -2.77 -18.07
C ASN A 33 7.35 -3.79 -17.00
N GLU A 34 8.03 -3.88 -15.86
CA GLU A 34 7.65 -4.74 -14.75
C GLU A 34 6.63 -4.06 -13.84
N THR A 35 5.74 -4.86 -13.25
CA THR A 35 4.88 -4.42 -12.14
C THR A 35 5.07 -5.38 -10.97
N LEU A 36 5.69 -4.89 -9.91
CA LEU A 36 5.91 -5.65 -8.70
C LEU A 36 4.69 -5.50 -7.80
N ASN A 37 4.05 -6.62 -7.47
CA ASN A 37 2.91 -6.65 -6.55
C ASN A 37 3.28 -7.45 -5.29
N ASN A 38 2.77 -7.02 -4.14
CA ASN A 38 2.81 -7.73 -2.86
C ASN A 38 4.23 -8.18 -2.51
N PHE A 39 5.16 -7.23 -2.51
CA PHE A 39 6.57 -7.46 -2.16
C PHE A 39 6.86 -7.22 -0.67
N GLY A 40 5.87 -7.43 0.20
CA GLY A 40 5.98 -7.21 1.65
C GLY A 40 7.18 -7.91 2.28
N THR A 41 7.53 -9.11 1.80
CA THR A 41 8.68 -9.89 2.27
C THR A 41 10.04 -9.19 2.09
N LYS A 42 10.12 -8.20 1.20
CA LYS A 42 11.33 -7.38 0.94
C LYS A 42 11.29 -6.04 1.70
N THR A 43 10.36 -5.89 2.62
CA THR A 43 10.14 -4.65 3.38
C THR A 43 10.30 -4.91 4.87
N VAL A 44 10.54 -3.83 5.61
CA VAL A 44 10.68 -3.91 7.06
C VAL A 44 9.65 -3.01 7.74
N LEU A 45 9.14 -3.48 8.88
CA LEU A 45 8.06 -2.88 9.63
C LEU A 45 8.53 -2.44 11.01
N LEU A 46 8.17 -1.24 11.41
CA LEU A 46 8.34 -0.71 12.76
C LEU A 46 6.98 -0.28 13.30
N THR A 47 6.62 -0.77 14.48
CA THR A 47 5.37 -0.39 15.16
C THR A 47 5.62 0.76 16.12
N ASP A 48 4.87 1.85 15.97
CA ASP A 48 4.86 3.01 16.85
C ASP A 48 3.48 3.12 17.54
N SER A 49 3.37 2.50 18.70
CA SER A 49 2.12 2.51 19.48
C SER A 49 1.82 3.85 20.17
N ASN A 50 2.83 4.71 20.36
CA ASN A 50 2.67 5.98 21.06
C ASN A 50 2.51 7.18 20.11
N HIS A 51 2.64 6.97 18.80
CA HIS A 51 2.58 8.00 17.76
C HIS A 51 3.63 9.11 17.95
N THR A 52 4.75 8.80 18.61
CA THR A 52 5.77 9.78 18.97
C THR A 52 6.89 9.90 17.93
N LEU A 53 6.98 8.97 16.99
CA LEU A 53 8.04 9.01 15.99
C LEU A 53 7.69 9.98 14.86
N ASP A 54 8.65 10.81 14.50
CA ASP A 54 8.64 11.55 13.24
C ASP A 54 9.34 10.75 12.13
N ALA A 55 9.26 11.25 10.89
CA ALA A 55 9.86 10.55 9.75
C ALA A 55 11.37 10.35 9.87
N ARG A 56 12.10 11.28 10.50
CA ARG A 56 13.56 11.21 10.61
C ARG A 56 14.00 10.20 11.66
N ASN A 57 13.33 10.18 12.81
CA ASN A 57 13.57 9.25 13.89
C ASN A 57 13.11 7.84 13.50
N ALA A 58 11.97 7.71 12.82
CA ALA A 58 11.55 6.44 12.23
C ALA A 58 12.60 5.95 11.21
N PHE A 59 13.06 6.81 10.30
CA PHE A 59 14.09 6.44 9.30
C PHE A 59 15.37 5.90 9.95
N ASN A 60 15.86 6.52 11.03
CA ASN A 60 17.07 6.11 11.73
C ASN A 60 16.87 5.00 12.79
N SER A 61 15.63 4.58 13.02
CA SER A 61 15.33 3.56 14.04
C SER A 61 15.93 2.20 13.68
N THR A 62 16.36 1.47 14.70
CA THR A 62 16.87 0.09 14.59
C THR A 62 15.81 -0.96 14.92
N GLY A 63 14.64 -0.56 15.41
CA GLY A 63 13.57 -1.46 15.87
C GLY A 63 12.76 -2.15 14.76
N TYR A 64 13.22 -2.10 13.52
CA TYR A 64 12.54 -2.67 12.36
C TYR A 64 12.58 -4.20 12.39
N LYS A 65 11.46 -4.83 12.05
CA LYS A 65 11.31 -6.28 11.88
C LYS A 65 11.01 -6.59 10.42
N ASN A 66 11.50 -7.73 9.93
CA ASN A 66 11.13 -8.19 8.60
C ASN A 66 9.64 -8.57 8.56
N ILE A 67 9.00 -8.32 7.42
CA ILE A 67 7.65 -8.83 7.16
C ILE A 67 7.79 -10.21 6.52
N GLU A 68 7.09 -11.21 7.04
CA GLU A 68 7.19 -12.60 6.54
C GLU A 68 6.18 -12.90 5.43
N THR A 69 5.23 -11.99 5.18
CA THR A 69 4.14 -12.16 4.22
C THR A 69 4.29 -11.24 3.00
N ALA A 70 3.81 -11.72 1.84
CA ALA A 70 3.78 -10.93 0.62
C ALA A 70 2.92 -9.66 0.77
N VAL A 71 1.80 -9.78 1.48
CA VAL A 71 0.95 -8.66 1.87
C VAL A 71 1.17 -8.40 3.36
N PRO A 72 1.77 -7.25 3.74
CA PRO A 72 1.90 -6.84 5.13
C PRO A 72 0.55 -6.84 5.84
N ASN A 73 0.44 -7.60 6.92
CA ASN A 73 -0.75 -7.63 7.77
C ASN A 73 -0.42 -6.91 9.09
N LEU A 74 -1.01 -5.73 9.29
CA LEU A 74 -0.78 -4.89 10.46
C LEU A 74 -1.82 -5.16 11.57
N GLY A 75 -2.74 -6.11 11.35
CA GLY A 75 -3.78 -6.46 12.30
C GLY A 75 -4.78 -5.32 12.55
N ILE A 76 -5.47 -5.40 13.70
CA ILE A 76 -6.42 -4.38 14.18
C ILE A 76 -5.75 -3.70 15.38
N SER A 77 -5.24 -2.49 15.19
CA SER A 77 -4.66 -1.67 16.26
C SER A 77 -4.75 -0.19 15.91
N LYS A 78 -4.78 0.67 16.93
CA LYS A 78 -4.65 2.12 16.74
C LYS A 78 -3.22 2.59 16.52
N SER A 79 -2.22 1.72 16.66
CA SER A 79 -0.80 2.04 16.46
C SER A 79 -0.52 2.60 15.06
N ALA A 80 0.51 3.45 14.96
CA ALA A 80 1.10 3.79 13.66
C ALA A 80 2.12 2.74 13.24
N TYR A 81 2.16 2.43 11.96
CA TYR A 81 3.03 1.42 11.38
C TYR A 81 3.94 2.07 10.34
N TRP A 82 5.24 1.91 10.50
CA TRP A 82 6.25 2.45 9.62
C TRP A 82 6.80 1.33 8.73
N ILE A 83 6.52 1.39 7.43
CA ILE A 83 7.06 0.47 6.43
C ILE A 83 8.20 1.16 5.70
N LYS A 84 9.40 0.58 5.75
CA LYS A 84 10.56 1.09 5.02
C LYS A 84 10.86 0.18 3.83
N ILE A 85 11.11 0.79 2.67
CA ILE A 85 11.26 0.12 1.38
C ILE A 85 12.46 0.73 0.66
N THR A 86 13.46 -0.08 0.31
CA THR A 86 14.57 0.38 -0.54
C THR A 86 14.32 -0.05 -1.97
N VAL A 87 14.24 0.92 -2.89
CA VAL A 87 13.93 0.71 -4.30
C VAL A 87 15.11 1.12 -5.16
N LYS A 88 15.54 0.24 -6.05
CA LYS A 88 16.51 0.50 -7.11
C LYS A 88 15.80 0.55 -8.45
N ASN A 89 16.01 1.63 -9.20
CA ASN A 89 15.42 1.82 -10.52
C ASN A 89 16.35 1.23 -11.59
N ASN A 90 16.03 0.05 -12.13
CA ASN A 90 16.74 -0.51 -13.29
C ASN A 90 16.03 -0.17 -14.61
N THR A 91 15.06 0.74 -14.59
CA THR A 91 14.28 1.16 -15.77
C THR A 91 14.87 2.42 -16.40
N GLY A 92 14.46 2.71 -17.65
CA GLY A 92 14.83 3.96 -18.33
C GLY A 92 13.98 5.17 -17.92
N ASP A 93 12.89 4.97 -17.16
CA ASP A 93 11.96 6.02 -16.75
C ASP A 93 12.27 6.47 -15.32
N PRO A 94 12.54 7.78 -15.08
CA PRO A 94 12.78 8.26 -13.74
C PRO A 94 11.50 8.32 -12.88
N GLN A 95 10.30 8.29 -13.49
CA GLN A 95 9.03 8.44 -12.77
C GLN A 95 8.46 7.09 -12.37
N LEU A 96 8.56 6.79 -11.09
CA LEU A 96 8.03 5.56 -10.51
C LEU A 96 6.77 5.84 -9.70
N ILE A 97 5.95 4.80 -9.52
CA ILE A 97 4.72 4.85 -8.75
C ILE A 97 4.71 3.73 -7.72
N LEU A 98 4.42 4.12 -6.47
CA LEU A 98 4.07 3.23 -5.39
C LEU A 98 2.59 3.38 -5.12
N GLN A 99 1.83 2.30 -5.21
CA GLN A 99 0.40 2.29 -4.99
C GLN A 99 0.06 1.29 -3.89
N ILE A 100 -0.83 1.70 -2.99
CA ILE A 100 -1.49 0.85 -2.01
C ILE A 100 -2.96 0.78 -2.42
N PRO A 101 -3.41 -0.32 -3.06
CA PRO A 101 -4.80 -0.49 -3.48
C PRO A 101 -5.72 -0.82 -2.29
N LEU A 102 -5.74 0.07 -1.30
CA LEU A 102 -6.63 0.02 -0.14
C LEU A 102 -7.20 1.45 0.09
N PRO A 103 -8.39 1.75 -0.44
CA PRO A 103 -9.01 3.08 -0.34
C PRO A 103 -9.35 3.49 1.09
N THR A 104 -9.72 2.54 1.93
CA THR A 104 -10.22 2.72 3.31
C THR A 104 -9.13 3.02 4.35
N LEU A 105 -7.93 3.42 3.90
CA LEU A 105 -6.83 3.76 4.81
C LEU A 105 -7.06 5.14 5.44
N ASP A 106 -7.23 5.17 6.77
CA ASP A 106 -7.49 6.41 7.52
C ASP A 106 -6.38 7.46 7.28
N TYR A 107 -5.10 7.07 7.47
CA TYR A 107 -3.94 7.95 7.29
C TYR A 107 -2.78 7.20 6.64
N VAL A 108 -2.22 7.80 5.59
CA VAL A 108 -0.99 7.33 4.93
C VAL A 108 -0.07 8.53 4.68
N ASP A 109 1.10 8.49 5.30
CA ASP A 109 2.17 9.46 5.04
C ASP A 109 3.24 8.77 4.21
N PHE A 110 3.66 9.44 3.15
CA PHE A 110 4.75 9.01 2.29
C PHE A 110 5.93 9.96 2.47
N TYR A 111 7.12 9.38 2.58
CA TYR A 111 8.40 10.08 2.68
C TYR A 111 9.41 9.43 1.74
N GLN A 112 10.09 10.23 0.93
CA GLN A 112 11.17 9.78 0.06
C GLN A 112 12.52 10.30 0.58
N PHE A 113 13.47 9.39 0.78
CA PHE A 113 14.85 9.71 1.11
C PHE A 113 15.79 9.38 -0.06
N ASP A 114 16.69 10.30 -0.38
CA ASP A 114 17.75 10.08 -1.38
C ASP A 114 18.90 9.19 -0.83
N GLN A 115 19.90 8.91 -1.67
CA GLN A 115 21.08 8.13 -1.29
C GLN A 115 21.92 8.76 -0.17
N ASN A 116 21.79 10.08 0.04
CA ASN A 116 22.45 10.80 1.13
C ASN A 116 21.58 10.82 2.40
N ASN A 117 20.51 10.02 2.44
CA ASN A 117 19.50 10.00 3.48
C ASN A 117 18.84 11.37 3.68
N LYS A 118 18.76 12.24 2.67
CA LYS A 118 18.04 13.51 2.76
C LYS A 118 16.58 13.28 2.35
N LEU A 119 15.65 13.85 3.12
CA LEU A 119 14.24 13.86 2.76
C LEU A 119 14.03 14.76 1.54
N VAL A 120 13.50 14.21 0.44
CA VAL A 120 13.35 14.89 -0.85
C VAL A 120 11.91 15.04 -1.33
N ASP A 121 10.98 14.19 -0.86
CA ASP A 121 9.54 14.34 -1.14
C ASP A 121 8.71 13.84 0.05
N THR A 122 7.54 14.44 0.22
CA THR A 122 6.56 14.08 1.23
C THR A 122 5.15 14.23 0.69
N GLU A 123 4.27 13.27 1.00
CA GLU A 123 2.86 13.34 0.64
C GLU A 123 2.00 12.78 1.77
N TYR A 124 0.87 13.44 2.03
CA TYR A 124 -0.01 13.16 3.16
C TYR A 124 -1.42 12.90 2.67
N ILE A 125 -1.81 11.62 2.59
CA ILE A 125 -3.14 11.21 2.13
C ILE A 125 -3.82 10.31 3.16
N GLY A 126 -5.02 9.86 2.84
CA GLY A 126 -5.87 9.03 3.69
C GLY A 126 -7.33 9.42 3.53
N ASP A 127 -8.24 8.54 3.93
CA ASP A 127 -9.67 8.76 3.90
C ASP A 127 -10.11 9.82 4.93
N ARG A 128 -9.42 9.88 6.09
CA ARG A 128 -9.67 10.92 7.10
C ARG A 128 -8.98 12.24 6.81
N ARG A 129 -8.35 12.40 5.64
CA ARG A 129 -7.74 13.66 5.19
C ARG A 129 -8.56 14.26 4.06
N PRO A 130 -8.57 15.59 3.92
CA PRO A 130 -9.27 16.22 2.82
C PRO A 130 -8.78 15.71 1.46
N TYR A 131 -9.71 15.37 0.57
CA TYR A 131 -9.44 14.74 -0.72
C TYR A 131 -8.50 15.57 -1.61
N TYR A 132 -8.52 16.90 -1.49
CA TYR A 132 -7.67 17.82 -2.25
C TYR A 132 -6.16 17.64 -2.04
N ASN A 133 -5.74 16.88 -1.03
CA ASN A 133 -4.32 16.58 -0.79
C ASN A 133 -3.78 15.50 -1.75
N ARG A 134 -4.63 14.80 -2.50
CA ARG A 134 -4.19 13.73 -3.42
C ARG A 134 -3.68 14.32 -4.74
N ARG A 135 -2.46 13.93 -5.16
CA ARG A 135 -1.91 14.29 -6.47
C ARG A 135 -2.59 13.56 -7.65
N PHE A 136 -3.33 12.49 -7.38
CA PHE A 136 -4.01 11.67 -8.37
C PHE A 136 -5.50 11.53 -8.08
N ASP A 137 -6.32 11.71 -9.09
CA ASP A 137 -7.75 11.38 -9.07
C ASP A 137 -7.93 9.88 -9.29
N ASN A 138 -7.72 9.10 -8.22
CA ASN A 138 -8.04 7.69 -8.17
C ASN A 138 -8.38 7.26 -6.73
N PRO A 139 -9.14 6.16 -6.55
CA PRO A 139 -9.55 5.71 -5.22
C PRO A 139 -8.38 5.17 -4.37
N PHE A 140 -7.27 4.80 -5.00
CA PHE A 140 -6.13 4.16 -4.35
C PHE A 140 -5.13 5.17 -3.79
N SER A 141 -4.44 4.77 -2.72
CA SER A 141 -3.33 5.56 -2.19
C SER A 141 -2.13 5.44 -3.14
N THR A 142 -1.94 6.43 -4.02
CA THR A 142 -0.98 6.40 -5.12
C THR A 142 0.04 7.53 -4.96
N PHE A 143 1.32 7.17 -4.85
CA PHE A 143 2.45 8.09 -4.70
C PHE A 143 3.34 8.04 -5.94
N ARG A 144 3.59 9.19 -6.56
CA ARG A 144 4.59 9.32 -7.63
C ARG A 144 5.86 9.92 -7.07
N PHE A 145 6.98 9.29 -7.38
CA PHE A 145 8.29 9.73 -6.93
C PHE A 145 9.33 9.53 -8.04
N ASN A 146 10.40 10.32 -7.98
CA ASN A 146 11.43 10.31 -9.00
C ASN A 146 12.69 9.60 -8.50
N VAL A 147 13.22 8.67 -9.30
CA VAL A 147 14.48 7.97 -9.06
C VAL A 147 15.18 7.85 -10.40
N LYS A 148 16.39 8.38 -10.58
CA LYS A 148 17.02 8.28 -11.91
C LYS A 148 17.37 6.82 -12.25
N PRO A 149 17.53 6.49 -13.54
CA PRO A 149 17.99 5.17 -13.94
C PRO A 149 19.28 4.78 -13.21
N SER A 150 19.35 3.53 -12.75
CA SER A 150 20.43 2.95 -11.95
C SER A 150 20.65 3.56 -10.54
N GLU A 151 19.85 4.53 -10.12
CA GLU A 151 19.87 5.05 -8.75
C GLU A 151 18.94 4.25 -7.82
N GLU A 152 19.11 4.48 -6.52
CA GLU A 152 18.29 3.89 -5.47
C GLU A 152 17.76 4.97 -4.53
N THR A 153 16.61 4.69 -3.92
CA THR A 153 15.95 5.58 -2.96
C THR A 153 15.34 4.73 -1.84
N THR A 154 15.21 5.32 -0.66
CA THR A 154 14.46 4.70 0.43
C THR A 154 13.14 5.41 0.62
N LEU A 155 12.06 4.65 0.50
CA LEU A 155 10.70 5.09 0.77
C LEU A 155 10.34 4.69 2.20
N LEU A 156 9.70 5.60 2.90
CA LEU A 156 9.17 5.37 4.24
C LEU A 156 7.69 5.72 4.23
N LEU A 157 6.86 4.74 4.59
CA LEU A 157 5.42 4.89 4.70
C LEU A 157 5.04 4.86 6.17
N ARG A 158 4.21 5.81 6.62
CA ARG A 158 3.52 5.72 7.91
C ARG A 158 2.06 5.42 7.63
N ILE A 159 1.57 4.31 8.15
CA ILE A 159 0.21 3.84 7.94
C ILE A 159 -0.47 3.77 9.30
N GLN A 160 -1.67 4.33 9.38
CA GLN A 160 -2.53 4.24 10.55
C GLN A 160 -3.96 4.00 10.08
N GLY A 161 -4.66 3.10 10.74
CA GLY A 161 -6.04 2.75 10.44
C GLY A 161 -6.73 2.20 11.68
N SER A 162 -8.06 2.21 11.66
CA SER A 162 -8.91 1.72 12.74
C SER A 162 -9.47 0.32 12.50
N GLU A 163 -9.33 -0.19 11.28
CA GLU A 163 -9.81 -1.52 10.86
C GLU A 163 -8.66 -2.51 10.70
N GLN A 164 -8.97 -3.73 10.25
CA GLN A 164 -7.93 -4.71 9.93
C GLN A 164 -7.17 -4.28 8.68
N LEU A 165 -5.87 -4.01 8.86
CA LEU A 165 -5.02 -3.49 7.79
C LEU A 165 -4.22 -4.59 7.11
N GLN A 166 -4.61 -4.94 5.89
CA GLN A 166 -3.77 -5.67 4.95
C GLN A 166 -3.30 -4.69 3.89
N VAL A 167 -1.99 -4.45 3.79
CA VAL A 167 -1.43 -3.37 2.97
C VAL A 167 -0.78 -3.96 1.71
N PRO A 168 -1.55 -4.25 0.64
CA PRO A 168 -0.95 -4.63 -0.63
C PRO A 168 -0.06 -3.49 -1.14
N LEU A 169 1.12 -3.83 -1.66
CA LEU A 169 2.07 -2.86 -2.20
C LEU A 169 2.27 -3.15 -3.69
N THR A 170 2.04 -2.17 -4.54
CA THR A 170 2.37 -2.23 -5.97
C THR A 170 3.43 -1.18 -6.30
N LEU A 171 4.46 -1.58 -7.04
CA LEU A 171 5.51 -0.70 -7.55
C LEU A 171 5.64 -0.90 -9.07
N CYS A 172 5.55 0.19 -9.84
CA CYS A 172 5.69 0.15 -11.29
C CYS A 172 6.13 1.52 -11.87
N GLN A 173 6.42 1.55 -13.16
CA GLN A 173 6.66 2.80 -13.89
C GLN A 173 5.36 3.60 -14.08
N SER A 174 5.46 4.93 -14.11
CA SER A 174 4.29 5.81 -14.23
C SER A 174 3.45 5.53 -15.49
N LYS A 175 4.07 5.12 -16.61
CA LYS A 175 3.35 4.78 -17.85
C LYS A 175 2.43 3.55 -17.73
N ILE A 176 2.73 2.62 -16.81
CA ILE A 176 2.00 1.34 -16.69
C ILE A 176 0.73 1.49 -15.86
N ILE A 177 0.75 2.38 -14.86
CA ILE A 177 -0.36 2.49 -13.89
C ILE A 177 -1.68 2.85 -14.57
N LEU A 178 -1.64 3.72 -15.59
CA LEU A 178 -2.84 4.19 -16.29
C LEU A 178 -3.58 3.02 -16.93
N LYS A 179 -2.85 2.14 -17.60
CA LYS A 179 -3.41 0.93 -18.21
C LYS A 179 -3.96 -0.01 -17.14
N LYS A 180 -3.22 -0.25 -16.05
CA LYS A 180 -3.66 -1.11 -14.95
C LYS A 180 -4.94 -0.62 -14.29
N ASN A 181 -5.03 0.68 -14.03
CA ASN A 181 -6.23 1.30 -13.45
C ASN A 181 -7.41 1.21 -14.42
N ALA A 182 -7.20 1.45 -15.71
CA ALA A 182 -8.24 1.31 -16.74
C ALA A 182 -8.79 -0.13 -16.80
N ASP A 183 -7.92 -1.15 -16.81
CA ASP A 183 -8.34 -2.55 -16.81
C ASP A 183 -9.15 -2.90 -15.56
N SER A 184 -8.75 -2.38 -14.39
CA SER A 184 -9.48 -2.57 -13.12
C SER A 184 -10.87 -1.91 -13.17
N PHE A 185 -10.97 -0.72 -13.74
CA PHE A 185 -12.25 -0.01 -13.91
C PHE A 185 -13.17 -0.68 -14.92
N LEU A 186 -12.63 -1.30 -15.97
CA LEU A 186 -13.44 -2.10 -16.91
C LEU A 186 -14.06 -3.33 -16.23
N ILE A 187 -13.27 -4.06 -15.44
CA ILE A 187 -13.78 -5.21 -14.67
C ILE A 187 -14.86 -4.76 -13.69
N PHE A 188 -14.64 -3.63 -13.00
CA PHE A 188 -15.65 -3.05 -12.12
C PHE A 188 -16.91 -2.63 -12.88
N GLY A 189 -16.78 -2.02 -14.07
CA GLY A 189 -17.92 -1.66 -14.91
C GLY A 189 -18.78 -2.87 -15.31
N ILE A 190 -18.14 -4.00 -15.64
CA ILE A 190 -18.84 -5.27 -15.89
C ILE A 190 -19.57 -5.75 -14.64
N PHE A 191 -18.91 -5.72 -13.47
CA PHE A 191 -19.51 -6.09 -12.20
C PHE A 191 -20.75 -5.25 -11.88
N VAL A 192 -20.66 -3.92 -12.00
CA VAL A 192 -21.80 -3.00 -11.83
C VAL A 192 -22.90 -3.30 -12.86
N GLY A 193 -22.53 -3.58 -14.10
CA GLY A 193 -23.48 -3.97 -15.15
C GLY A 193 -24.30 -5.21 -14.80
N VAL A 194 -23.67 -6.23 -14.19
CA VAL A 194 -24.38 -7.44 -13.71
C VAL A 194 -25.37 -7.08 -12.61
N PHE A 195 -24.99 -6.23 -11.65
CA PHE A 195 -25.91 -5.78 -10.59
C PHE A 195 -27.10 -5.01 -11.15
N VAL A 196 -26.89 -4.13 -12.13
CA VAL A 196 -27.96 -3.39 -12.81
C VAL A 196 -28.87 -4.34 -13.59
N ALA A 197 -28.31 -5.31 -14.32
CA ALA A 197 -29.10 -6.31 -15.05
C ALA A 197 -29.96 -7.16 -14.08
N MET A 198 -29.39 -7.59 -12.96
CA MET A 198 -30.13 -8.30 -11.90
C MET A 198 -31.24 -7.43 -11.31
N PHE A 199 -30.97 -6.16 -11.04
CA PHE A 199 -31.96 -5.22 -10.53
C PHE A 199 -33.13 -5.05 -11.50
N VAL A 200 -32.84 -4.79 -12.78
CA VAL A 200 -33.86 -4.62 -13.84
C VAL A 200 -34.67 -5.90 -14.07
N TYR A 201 -34.01 -7.06 -14.06
CA TYR A 201 -34.68 -8.37 -14.16
C TYR A 201 -35.68 -8.58 -13.01
N ASN A 202 -35.25 -8.34 -11.77
CA ASN A 202 -36.13 -8.48 -10.61
C ASN A 202 -37.26 -7.44 -10.60
N LEU A 203 -37.02 -6.24 -11.13
CA LEU A 203 -38.05 -5.23 -11.32
C LEU A 203 -39.12 -5.67 -12.33
N PHE A 204 -38.72 -6.28 -13.45
CA PHE A 204 -39.65 -6.83 -14.44
C PHE A 204 -40.49 -7.98 -13.84
N LEU A 205 -39.87 -8.89 -13.08
CA LEU A 205 -40.59 -9.95 -12.37
C LEU A 205 -41.58 -9.39 -11.34
N PHE A 206 -41.18 -8.37 -10.58
CA PHE A 206 -42.08 -7.71 -9.64
C PHE A 206 -43.34 -7.15 -10.35
N ILE A 207 -43.17 -6.48 -11.49
CA ILE A 207 -44.30 -5.92 -12.26
C ILE A 207 -45.20 -7.03 -12.81
N SER A 208 -44.62 -8.15 -13.27
CA SER A 208 -45.34 -9.27 -13.88
C SER A 208 -46.09 -10.12 -12.85
N THR A 209 -45.41 -10.55 -11.78
CA THR A 209 -45.96 -11.46 -10.78
C THR A 209 -46.71 -10.72 -9.67
N LYS A 210 -46.43 -9.42 -9.45
CA LYS A 210 -46.95 -8.59 -8.33
C LYS A 210 -46.67 -9.17 -6.94
N ASP A 211 -45.69 -10.07 -6.82
CA ASP A 211 -45.27 -10.63 -5.55
C ASP A 211 -44.27 -9.69 -4.86
N LYS A 212 -44.61 -9.27 -3.64
CA LYS A 212 -43.78 -8.36 -2.81
C LYS A 212 -42.42 -8.96 -2.47
N THR A 213 -42.25 -10.28 -2.58
CA THR A 213 -40.98 -10.97 -2.38
C THR A 213 -39.89 -10.38 -3.30
N TYR A 214 -40.22 -10.05 -4.56
CA TYR A 214 -39.28 -9.43 -5.49
C TYR A 214 -38.85 -8.01 -5.10
N LEU A 215 -39.68 -7.27 -4.37
CA LEU A 215 -39.30 -5.96 -3.83
C LEU A 215 -38.14 -6.10 -2.83
N TYR A 216 -38.19 -7.12 -1.96
CA TYR A 216 -37.11 -7.39 -1.02
C TYR A 216 -35.80 -7.77 -1.73
N TYR A 217 -35.87 -8.53 -2.83
CA TYR A 217 -34.70 -8.83 -3.67
C TYR A 217 -34.07 -7.57 -4.27
N ILE A 218 -34.89 -6.68 -4.85
CA ILE A 218 -34.43 -5.43 -5.46
C ILE A 218 -33.71 -4.55 -4.43
N VAL A 219 -34.31 -4.38 -3.25
CA VAL A 219 -33.73 -3.59 -2.14
C VAL A 219 -32.42 -4.21 -1.65
N ASN A 220 -32.38 -5.54 -1.51
CA ASN A 220 -31.17 -6.23 -1.07
C ASN A 220 -30.01 -6.08 -2.08
N ILE A 221 -30.28 -6.28 -3.38
CA ILE A 221 -29.29 -6.08 -4.46
C ILE A 221 -28.76 -4.64 -4.44
N PHE A 222 -29.64 -3.66 -4.24
CA PHE A 222 -29.25 -2.25 -4.14
C PHE A 222 -28.29 -1.99 -2.98
N PHE A 223 -28.61 -2.46 -1.77
CA PHE A 223 -27.75 -2.26 -0.60
C PHE A 223 -26.43 -3.03 -0.70
N ILE A 224 -26.42 -4.24 -1.26
CA ILE A 224 -25.17 -4.98 -1.51
C ILE A 224 -24.32 -4.25 -2.54
N GLY A 225 -24.92 -3.77 -3.64
CA GLY A 225 -24.21 -2.98 -4.64
C GLY A 225 -23.60 -1.70 -4.06
N LEU A 226 -24.35 -1.00 -3.20
CA LEU A 226 -23.88 0.21 -2.51
C LEU A 226 -22.72 -0.11 -1.55
N LEU A 227 -22.81 -1.20 -0.80
CA LEU A 227 -21.74 -1.66 0.09
C LEU A 227 -20.47 -1.99 -0.70
N GLN A 228 -20.61 -2.70 -1.82
CA GLN A 228 -19.49 -3.04 -2.71
C GLN A 228 -18.83 -1.80 -3.32
N ALA A 229 -19.62 -0.79 -3.71
CA ALA A 229 -19.09 0.48 -4.19
C ALA A 229 -18.25 1.20 -3.11
N ASN A 230 -18.74 1.23 -1.86
CA ASN A 230 -18.01 1.83 -0.73
C ASN A 230 -16.66 1.15 -0.49
N PHE A 231 -16.61 -0.19 -0.45
CA PHE A 231 -15.34 -0.91 -0.26
C PHE A 231 -14.29 -0.62 -1.34
N GLN A 232 -14.72 -0.19 -2.53
CA GLN A 232 -13.84 0.14 -3.64
C GLN A 232 -13.45 1.62 -3.70
N GLY A 233 -13.95 2.45 -2.77
CA GLY A 233 -13.60 3.88 -2.65
C GLY A 233 -14.16 4.78 -3.76
N PHE A 234 -15.04 4.26 -4.62
CA PHE A 234 -15.66 5.04 -5.70
C PHE A 234 -16.60 6.16 -5.22
N PRO A 235 -17.41 5.97 -4.16
CA PRO A 235 -18.30 7.02 -3.65
C PRO A 235 -17.53 8.26 -3.19
N GLU A 236 -16.41 8.09 -2.47
CA GLU A 236 -15.60 9.20 -1.94
C GLU A 236 -14.93 10.01 -3.06
N ALA A 237 -14.36 9.34 -4.06
CA ALA A 237 -13.70 10.02 -5.18
C ALA A 237 -14.70 10.85 -6.02
N LYS A 238 -15.92 10.34 -6.25
CA LYS A 238 -16.88 10.95 -7.18
C LYS A 238 -17.90 11.88 -6.52
N MET A 239 -18.27 11.64 -5.25
CA MET A 239 -19.23 12.48 -4.51
C MET A 239 -18.63 13.84 -4.11
N LEU A 240 -17.30 13.90 -3.87
CA LEU A 240 -16.60 15.15 -3.58
C LEU A 240 -16.34 16.02 -4.83
N LEU A 241 -16.20 15.41 -6.01
CA LEU A 241 -16.17 16.13 -7.28
C LEU A 241 -17.51 16.82 -7.60
N ASN A 242 -18.62 16.17 -7.25
CA ASN A 242 -19.97 16.66 -7.60
C ASN A 242 -20.56 17.66 -6.59
N THR A 243 -19.91 17.86 -5.44
CA THR A 243 -20.27 18.92 -4.47
C THR A 243 -19.47 20.21 -4.68
N MET A 244 -18.59 20.24 -5.69
CA MET A 244 -17.72 21.38 -6.02
C MET A 244 -17.98 21.96 -7.43
N CYS A 245 -19.05 21.54 -8.11
CA CYS A 245 -19.63 22.20 -9.29
C CYS A 245 -21.02 22.73 -8.93
#